data_AF-A0A9P1DLR7-F1
#
_entry.id   AF-A0A9P1DLR7-F1
#
_cell.length_a   1.000
_cell.length_b   1.000
_cell.length_c   1.000
_cell.angle_alpha   90.00
_cell.angle_beta   90.00
_cell.angle_gamma   90.00
#
_symmetry.space_group_name_H-M   'P 1'
#
loop_
_entity.id
_entity.type
_entity.pdbx_description
1 polymer ?
#
loop_
_entity_poly.entity_id
_entity_poly.type
_entity_poly.pdbx_seq_one_letter_code
_entity_poly.pdbx_strand_id
1 'polypeptide(L)'
;MELSQKIGELAPSLSEASMEVAESSLALAARHAAVPCALLLTDVALSMTLEASRLQLTGKSLLEVKRDTLGTLQTLQQNLSMAKILGSVDAETFKLSVGLVRKATSRILHSIKEVQKASDAALQRGRHCLVHASSVCRFAAGRGNDDGHDGHDGNGERERPALACGEDAWDAASANSPPPAPAASAAPAASASPVPHPAAPPAAVPPQRQQRAQNQRLLRQLNSELKDLQRRAKAALKAQEVENPDADVSPFTGELLWLATDAVLQQEHFFLDPQLLKATVAQEFHFVEVCGLVDDLSVPCDFSAQLLRYAVLSNAQQVLQGLQEAKRRLLAQARSDAVRAVLEQHFELLSAAVVAAR
;
A
#
# COMPACT_ATOMS: atom_id res chain seq x y z
N MET A 1 -20.72 11.00 -23.42
CA MET A 1 -19.82 10.23 -24.32
C MET A 1 -18.35 10.48 -24.03
N GLU A 2 -17.92 11.74 -23.80
CA GLU A 2 -16.53 12.04 -23.44
C GLU A 2 -16.12 11.46 -22.08
N LEU A 3 -16.99 11.56 -21.06
CA LEU A 3 -16.70 10.98 -19.75
C LEU A 3 -16.42 9.47 -19.81
N SER A 4 -17.27 8.70 -20.50
CA SER A 4 -17.08 7.26 -20.70
C SER A 4 -15.80 6.92 -21.45
N GLN A 5 -15.33 7.82 -22.34
CA GLN A 5 -14.05 7.66 -23.02
C GLN A 5 -12.89 7.82 -22.05
N LYS A 6 -12.86 8.93 -21.31
CA LYS A 6 -11.82 9.22 -20.33
C LYS A 6 -11.72 8.11 -19.28
N ILE A 7 -12.86 7.64 -18.76
CA ILE A 7 -12.89 6.53 -17.80
C ILE A 7 -12.32 5.24 -18.41
N GLY A 8 -12.74 4.89 -19.64
CA GLY A 8 -12.23 3.70 -20.32
C GLY A 8 -10.73 3.77 -20.64
N GLU A 9 -10.21 4.95 -20.96
CA GLU A 9 -8.79 5.20 -21.24
C GLU A 9 -7.92 5.23 -19.97
N LEU A 10 -8.49 5.61 -18.82
CA LEU A 10 -7.80 5.59 -17.53
C LEU A 10 -7.73 4.20 -16.88
N ALA A 11 -8.65 3.30 -17.21
CA ALA A 11 -8.72 1.97 -16.60
C ALA A 11 -7.43 1.13 -16.76
N PRO A 12 -6.70 1.14 -17.90
CA PRO A 12 -5.39 0.51 -18.02
C PRO A 12 -4.35 1.07 -17.05
N SER A 13 -4.24 2.39 -16.91
CA SER A 13 -3.27 3.03 -15.99
C SER A 13 -3.58 2.71 -14.53
N LEU A 14 -4.87 2.69 -14.15
CA LEU A 14 -5.28 2.28 -12.80
C LEU A 14 -4.99 0.79 -12.55
N SER A 15 -5.18 -0.06 -13.56
CA SER A 15 -4.84 -1.49 -13.50
C SER A 15 -3.33 -1.68 -13.34
N GLU A 16 -2.51 -0.93 -14.06
CA GLU A 16 -1.05 -0.98 -13.98
C GLU A 16 -0.56 -0.56 -12.59
N ALA A 17 -1.02 0.59 -12.08
CA ALA A 17 -0.74 1.01 -10.71
C ALA A 17 -1.18 -0.02 -9.67
N SER A 18 -2.33 -0.68 -9.88
CA SER A 18 -2.79 -1.75 -8.99
C SER A 18 -1.88 -2.98 -9.03
N MET A 19 -1.32 -3.30 -10.20
CA MET A 19 -0.36 -4.39 -10.37
C MET A 19 0.96 -4.06 -9.67
N GLU A 20 1.46 -2.82 -9.78
CA GLU A 20 2.69 -2.38 -9.10
C GLU A 20 2.60 -2.52 -7.58
N VAL A 21 1.44 -2.19 -6.98
CA VAL A 21 1.20 -2.39 -5.55
C VAL A 21 1.20 -3.87 -5.20
N ALA A 22 0.57 -4.71 -6.02
CA ALA A 22 0.57 -6.16 -5.81
C ALA A 22 1.98 -6.76 -5.91
N GLU A 23 2.77 -6.36 -6.92
CA GLU A 23 4.16 -6.79 -7.11
C GLU A 23 5.05 -6.37 -5.94
N SER A 24 4.95 -5.12 -5.51
CA SER A 24 5.68 -4.59 -4.36
C SER A 24 5.33 -5.34 -3.07
N SER A 25 4.04 -5.65 -2.88
CA SER A 25 3.55 -6.41 -1.74
C SER A 25 4.02 -7.86 -1.75
N LEU A 26 4.01 -8.53 -2.91
CA LEU A 26 4.56 -9.88 -3.08
C LEU A 26 6.07 -9.92 -2.85
N ALA A 27 6.80 -8.93 -3.35
CA ALA A 27 8.24 -8.81 -3.12
C ALA A 27 8.55 -8.64 -1.62
N LEU A 28 7.77 -7.81 -0.91
CA LEU A 28 7.90 -7.63 0.53
C LEU A 28 7.57 -8.92 1.29
N ALA A 29 6.46 -9.60 0.94
CA ALA A 29 6.08 -10.86 1.54
C ALA A 29 7.17 -11.93 1.34
N ALA A 30 7.77 -12.01 0.15
CA ALA A 30 8.86 -12.93 -0.15
C ALA A 30 10.12 -12.64 0.66
N ARG A 31 10.48 -11.36 0.85
CA ARG A 31 11.61 -10.94 1.70
C ARG A 31 11.41 -11.34 3.16
N HIS A 32 10.17 -11.33 3.63
CA HIS A 32 9.80 -11.67 5.00
C HIS A 32 9.05 -13.01 5.09
N ALA A 33 9.37 -13.99 4.25
CA ALA A 33 8.65 -15.26 4.20
C ALA A 33 8.66 -16.07 5.51
N ALA A 34 9.58 -15.78 6.44
CA ALA A 34 9.61 -16.37 7.78
C ALA A 34 8.59 -15.74 8.76
N VAL A 35 7.97 -14.62 8.38
CA VAL A 35 6.98 -13.90 9.19
C VAL A 35 5.59 -14.46 8.88
N PRO A 36 4.83 -14.95 9.88
CA PRO A 36 3.50 -15.53 9.62
C PRO A 36 2.52 -14.60 8.90
N CYS A 37 2.57 -13.28 9.17
CA CYS A 37 1.72 -12.31 8.50
C CYS A 37 2.11 -12.02 7.03
N ALA A 38 3.25 -12.51 6.54
CA ALA A 38 3.61 -12.42 5.11
C ALA A 38 2.67 -13.25 4.23
N LEU A 39 2.05 -14.32 4.76
CA LEU A 39 1.03 -15.09 4.05
C LEU A 39 -0.22 -14.26 3.78
N LEU A 40 -0.66 -13.45 4.75
CA LEU A 40 -1.81 -12.56 4.58
C LEU A 40 -1.53 -11.47 3.54
N LEU A 41 -0.33 -10.88 3.57
CA LEU A 41 0.10 -9.92 2.55
C LEU A 41 0.12 -10.55 1.15
N THR A 42 0.55 -11.82 1.04
CA THR A 42 0.54 -12.57 -0.22
C THR A 42 -0.88 -12.75 -0.74
N ASP A 43 -1.82 -13.17 0.10
CA ASP A 43 -3.22 -13.39 -0.28
C ASP A 43 -3.91 -12.09 -0.75
N VAL A 44 -3.71 -10.99 -0.02
CA VAL A 44 -4.26 -9.70 -0.40
C VAL A 44 -3.61 -9.17 -1.69
N ALA A 45 -2.30 -9.36 -1.87
CA ALA A 45 -1.63 -8.98 -3.11
C ALA A 45 -2.13 -9.79 -4.32
N LEU A 46 -2.38 -11.09 -4.17
CA LEU A 46 -3.01 -11.90 -5.22
C LEU A 46 -4.45 -11.46 -5.49
N SER A 47 -5.21 -11.10 -4.46
CA SER A 47 -6.54 -10.51 -4.66
C SER A 47 -6.47 -9.20 -5.43
N MET A 48 -5.41 -8.41 -5.22
CA MET A 48 -5.20 -7.14 -5.93
C MET A 48 -4.86 -7.35 -7.42
N THR A 49 -4.12 -8.40 -7.79
CA THR A 49 -3.88 -8.73 -9.22
C THR A 49 -5.16 -9.13 -9.94
N LEU A 50 -6.09 -9.81 -9.25
CA LEU A 50 -7.41 -10.14 -9.79
C LEU A 50 -8.25 -8.88 -10.04
N GLU A 51 -8.29 -7.95 -9.08
CA GLU A 51 -9.03 -6.69 -9.25
C GLU A 51 -8.40 -5.78 -10.31
N ALA A 52 -7.07 -5.74 -10.42
CA ALA A 52 -6.38 -5.05 -11.52
C ALA A 52 -6.84 -5.59 -12.89
N SER A 53 -6.82 -6.92 -13.06
CA SER A 53 -7.29 -7.58 -14.28
C SER A 53 -8.76 -7.29 -14.59
N ARG A 54 -9.60 -7.27 -13.55
CA ARG A 54 -11.02 -6.93 -13.67
C ARG A 54 -11.22 -5.46 -14.09
N LEU A 55 -10.44 -4.54 -13.55
CA LEU A 55 -10.49 -3.12 -13.90
C LEU A 55 -10.12 -2.92 -15.38
N GLN A 56 -9.09 -3.62 -15.85
CA GLN A 56 -8.71 -3.60 -17.25
C GLN A 56 -9.82 -4.16 -18.16
N LEU A 57 -10.44 -5.29 -17.78
CA LEU A 57 -11.52 -5.93 -18.56
C LEU A 57 -12.76 -5.04 -18.63
N THR A 58 -13.21 -4.51 -17.49
CA THR A 58 -14.38 -3.62 -17.42
C THR A 58 -14.14 -2.30 -18.16
N GLY A 59 -12.93 -1.76 -18.11
CA GLY A 59 -12.51 -0.61 -18.90
C GLY A 59 -12.60 -0.86 -20.41
N LYS A 60 -12.08 -2.01 -20.89
CA LYS A 60 -12.21 -2.43 -22.29
C LYS A 60 -13.67 -2.59 -22.70
N SER A 61 -14.47 -3.27 -21.88
CA SER A 61 -15.90 -3.46 -22.13
C SER A 61 -16.67 -2.13 -22.22
N LEU A 62 -16.33 -1.13 -21.38
CA LEU A 62 -16.91 0.21 -21.48
C LEU A 62 -16.60 0.89 -22.82
N LEU A 63 -15.36 0.77 -23.32
CA LEU A 63 -14.98 1.32 -24.62
C LEU A 63 -15.72 0.63 -25.78
N GLU A 64 -15.92 -0.68 -25.71
CA GLU A 64 -16.73 -1.44 -26.68
C GLU A 64 -18.20 -0.98 -26.66
N VAL A 65 -18.82 -0.92 -25.48
CA VAL A 65 -20.21 -0.44 -25.31
C VAL A 65 -20.36 0.98 -25.85
N LYS A 66 -19.38 1.86 -25.59
CA LYS A 66 -19.35 3.22 -26.13
C LYS A 66 -19.28 3.20 -27.66
N ARG A 67 -18.39 2.41 -28.25
CA ARG A 67 -18.22 2.29 -29.71
C ARG A 67 -19.51 1.84 -30.38
N ASP A 68 -20.13 0.78 -29.87
CA ASP A 68 -21.38 0.23 -30.40
C ASP A 68 -22.55 1.22 -30.26
N THR A 69 -22.59 1.92 -29.12
CA THR A 69 -23.57 2.98 -28.87
C THR A 69 -23.40 4.16 -29.83
N LEU A 70 -22.16 4.56 -30.10
CA LEU A 70 -21.85 5.65 -31.04
C LEU A 70 -22.29 5.29 -32.46
N GLY A 71 -22.02 4.06 -32.92
CA GLY A 71 -22.54 3.58 -34.21
C GLY A 71 -24.06 3.64 -34.29
N THR A 72 -24.75 3.19 -33.23
CA THR A 72 -26.22 3.25 -33.16
C THR A 72 -26.75 4.69 -33.23
N LEU A 73 -26.10 5.62 -32.52
CA LEU A 73 -26.49 7.04 -32.52
C LEU A 73 -26.18 7.74 -33.84
N GLN A 74 -25.10 7.37 -34.54
CA GLN A 74 -24.80 7.89 -35.88
C GLN A 74 -25.84 7.44 -36.91
N THR A 75 -26.24 6.16 -36.89
CA THR A 75 -27.33 5.67 -37.74
C THR A 75 -28.65 6.39 -37.42
N LEU A 76 -28.95 6.60 -36.14
CA LEU A 76 -30.11 7.38 -35.71
C LEU A 76 -30.07 8.81 -36.28
N GLN A 77 -28.94 9.48 -36.16
CA GLN A 77 -28.73 10.84 -36.65
C GLN A 77 -28.92 10.93 -38.16
N GLN A 78 -28.40 9.95 -38.91
CA GLN A 78 -28.59 9.88 -40.37
C GLN A 78 -30.06 9.67 -40.74
N ASN A 79 -30.77 8.79 -40.04
CA ASN A 79 -32.20 8.56 -40.26
C ASN A 79 -33.05 9.81 -39.97
N LEU A 80 -32.77 10.51 -38.87
CA LEU A 80 -33.45 11.76 -38.52
C LEU A 80 -33.11 12.89 -39.51
N SER A 81 -31.88 12.93 -40.02
CA SER A 81 -31.47 13.88 -41.07
C SER A 81 -32.23 13.66 -42.37
N MET A 82 -32.39 12.40 -42.80
CA MET A 82 -33.20 12.06 -43.98
C MET A 82 -34.67 12.42 -43.78
N ALA A 83 -35.25 12.11 -42.62
CA ALA A 83 -36.63 12.48 -42.29
C ALA A 83 -36.85 14.00 -42.30
N LYS A 84 -35.84 14.77 -41.83
CA LYS A 84 -35.86 16.25 -41.90
C LYS A 84 -35.86 16.75 -43.35
N ILE A 85 -35.09 16.15 -44.25
CA ILE A 85 -35.06 16.51 -45.68
C ILE A 85 -36.41 16.23 -46.35
N LEU A 86 -37.06 15.12 -45.97
CA LEU A 86 -38.39 14.75 -46.47
C LEU A 86 -39.55 15.59 -45.90
N GLY A 87 -39.26 16.53 -44.98
CA GLY A 87 -40.23 17.51 -44.49
C GLY A 87 -41.21 17.01 -43.43
N SER A 88 -41.10 15.75 -42.98
CA SER A 88 -41.89 15.26 -41.86
C SER A 88 -41.16 14.14 -41.09
N VAL A 89 -41.20 14.21 -39.77
CA VAL A 89 -40.81 13.11 -38.88
C VAL A 89 -42.09 12.58 -38.27
N ASP A 90 -42.45 11.34 -38.55
CA ASP A 90 -43.63 10.75 -37.93
C ASP A 90 -43.42 10.56 -36.41
N ALA A 91 -44.52 10.58 -35.66
CA ALA A 91 -44.47 10.51 -34.19
C ALA A 91 -43.90 9.17 -33.67
N GLU A 92 -44.03 8.08 -34.43
CA GLU A 92 -43.51 6.77 -34.05
C GLU A 92 -41.99 6.72 -34.20
N THR A 93 -41.45 7.23 -35.31
CA THR A 93 -40.02 7.38 -35.56
C THR A 93 -39.37 8.26 -34.50
N PHE A 94 -40.03 9.36 -34.12
CA PHE A 94 -39.55 10.19 -33.01
C PHE A 94 -39.52 9.40 -31.69
N LYS A 95 -40.61 8.71 -31.34
CA LYS A 95 -40.69 7.89 -30.12
C LYS A 95 -39.64 6.77 -30.09
N LEU A 96 -39.43 6.09 -31.22
CA LEU A 96 -38.40 5.06 -31.39
C LEU A 96 -37.00 5.65 -31.20
N SER A 97 -36.74 6.83 -31.76
CA SER A 97 -35.44 7.51 -31.64
C SER A 97 -35.09 7.86 -30.20
N VAL A 98 -36.05 8.41 -29.45
CA VAL A 98 -35.90 8.71 -28.02
C VAL A 98 -35.70 7.41 -27.21
N GLY A 99 -36.44 6.35 -27.54
CA GLY A 99 -36.28 5.03 -26.92
C GLY A 99 -34.88 4.44 -27.11
N LEU A 100 -34.30 4.57 -28.31
CA LEU A 100 -32.94 4.12 -28.62
C LEU A 100 -31.90 4.94 -27.86
N VAL A 101 -32.04 6.27 -27.81
CA VAL A 101 -31.15 7.14 -27.02
C VAL A 101 -31.19 6.76 -25.54
N ARG A 102 -32.40 6.58 -24.96
CA ARG A 102 -32.55 6.16 -23.56
C ARG A 102 -31.88 4.82 -23.28
N LYS A 103 -32.04 3.85 -24.18
CA LYS A 103 -31.43 2.51 -24.06
C LYS A 103 -29.90 2.59 -24.15
N ALA A 104 -29.39 3.38 -25.09
CA ALA A 104 -27.97 3.70 -25.24
C ALA A 104 -27.36 4.31 -23.97
N THR A 105 -27.99 5.36 -23.43
CA THR A 105 -27.55 6.01 -22.18
C THR A 105 -27.55 5.04 -21.01
N SER A 106 -28.58 4.20 -20.89
CA SER A 106 -28.69 3.22 -19.80
C SER A 106 -27.57 2.18 -19.83
N ARG A 107 -27.19 1.70 -21.04
CA ARG A 107 -26.06 0.78 -21.22
C ARG A 107 -24.73 1.41 -20.79
N ILE A 108 -24.45 2.63 -21.24
CA ILE A 108 -23.22 3.34 -20.88
C ILE A 108 -23.15 3.57 -19.36
N LEU A 109 -24.23 4.02 -18.73
CA LEU A 109 -24.27 4.24 -17.29
C LEU A 109 -24.05 2.95 -16.51
N HIS A 110 -24.61 1.83 -16.97
CA HIS A 110 -24.37 0.53 -16.36
C HIS A 110 -22.90 0.12 -16.46
N SER A 111 -22.27 0.24 -17.63
CA SER A 111 -20.84 -0.06 -17.79
C SER A 111 -19.93 0.85 -16.96
N ILE A 112 -20.28 2.13 -16.80
CA ILE A 112 -19.54 3.05 -15.90
C ILE A 112 -19.61 2.55 -14.46
N LYS A 113 -20.79 2.11 -13.99
CA LYS A 113 -20.94 1.57 -12.62
C LYS A 113 -20.10 0.32 -12.39
N GLU A 114 -19.95 -0.54 -13.39
CA GLU A 114 -19.09 -1.72 -13.28
C GLU A 114 -17.61 -1.35 -13.16
N VAL A 115 -17.13 -0.35 -13.92
CA VAL A 115 -15.76 0.17 -13.78
C VAL A 115 -15.56 0.80 -12.40
N GLN A 116 -16.52 1.59 -11.93
CA GLN A 116 -16.47 2.19 -10.59
C GLN A 116 -16.36 1.10 -9.50
N LYS A 117 -17.21 0.07 -9.56
CA LYS A 117 -17.19 -1.04 -8.61
C LYS A 117 -15.85 -1.79 -8.61
N ALA A 118 -15.26 -2.02 -9.79
CA ALA A 118 -13.93 -2.63 -9.89
C ALA A 118 -12.83 -1.71 -9.31
N SER A 119 -12.92 -0.40 -9.55
CA SER A 119 -11.99 0.59 -9.01
C SER A 119 -12.06 0.66 -7.48
N ASP A 120 -13.26 0.69 -6.90
CA ASP A 120 -13.46 0.72 -5.44
C ASP A 120 -12.91 -0.56 -4.79
N ALA A 121 -13.12 -1.72 -5.42
CA ALA A 121 -12.56 -2.99 -4.96
C ALA A 121 -11.03 -2.99 -5.00
N ALA A 122 -10.42 -2.51 -6.09
CA ALA A 122 -8.97 -2.39 -6.22
C ALA A 122 -8.38 -1.44 -5.15
N LEU A 123 -9.01 -0.29 -4.91
CA LEU A 123 -8.59 0.66 -3.86
C LEU A 123 -8.68 0.05 -2.46
N GLN A 124 -9.76 -0.68 -2.15
CA GLN A 124 -9.92 -1.35 -0.87
C GLN A 124 -8.82 -2.41 -0.65
N ARG A 125 -8.52 -3.22 -1.67
CA ARG A 125 -7.44 -4.22 -1.60
C ARG A 125 -6.07 -3.56 -1.46
N GLY A 126 -5.81 -2.46 -2.17
CA GLY A 126 -4.58 -1.68 -2.02
C GLY A 126 -4.38 -1.18 -0.59
N ARG A 127 -5.44 -0.68 0.07
CA ARG A 127 -5.38 -0.29 1.48
C ARG A 127 -5.06 -1.48 2.39
N HIS A 128 -5.64 -2.65 2.13
CA HIS A 128 -5.32 -3.86 2.89
C HIS A 128 -3.85 -4.29 2.69
N CYS A 129 -3.32 -4.20 1.47
CA CYS A 129 -1.89 -4.44 1.20
C CYS A 129 -1.01 -3.55 2.08
N LEU A 130 -1.31 -2.27 2.18
CA LEU A 130 -0.56 -1.33 3.03
C LEU A 130 -0.59 -1.73 4.51
N VAL A 131 -1.78 -2.04 5.05
CA VAL A 131 -1.93 -2.44 6.47
C VAL A 131 -1.14 -3.72 6.77
N HIS A 132 -1.21 -4.72 5.90
CA HIS A 132 -0.46 -5.96 6.08
C HIS A 132 1.04 -5.76 5.87
N ALA A 133 1.45 -4.93 4.92
CA ALA A 133 2.84 -4.57 4.72
C ALA A 133 3.44 -3.91 5.97
N SER A 134 2.76 -2.93 6.58
CA SER A 134 3.19 -2.32 7.83
C SER A 134 3.30 -3.34 8.96
N SER A 135 2.36 -4.28 9.05
CA SER A 135 2.37 -5.34 10.06
C SER A 135 3.56 -6.29 9.89
N VAL A 136 3.88 -6.67 8.65
CA VAL A 136 5.06 -7.48 8.32
C VAL A 136 6.34 -6.74 8.70
N CYS A 137 6.47 -5.46 8.33
CA CYS A 137 7.65 -4.65 8.66
C CYS A 137 7.84 -4.50 10.18
N ARG A 138 6.78 -4.19 10.93
CA ARG A 138 6.83 -4.08 12.40
C ARG A 138 7.24 -5.39 13.06
N PHE A 139 6.69 -6.52 12.62
CA PHE A 139 7.04 -7.83 13.16
C PHE A 139 8.50 -8.20 12.84
N ALA A 140 8.95 -7.91 11.63
CA ALA A 140 10.34 -8.15 11.22
C ALA A 140 11.33 -7.30 12.04
N ALA A 141 11.02 -6.02 12.27
CA ALA A 141 11.83 -5.11 13.07
C ALA A 141 11.92 -5.57 14.54
N GLY A 142 10.81 -6.05 15.12
CA GLY A 142 10.77 -6.53 16.51
C GLY A 142 11.63 -7.77 16.78
N ARG A 143 11.97 -8.57 15.75
CA ARG A 143 12.91 -9.69 15.90
C ARG A 143 14.38 -9.29 15.80
N GLY A 144 14.70 -8.13 15.25
CA GLY A 144 16.09 -7.68 15.06
C GLY A 144 16.79 -7.23 16.34
N ASN A 145 16.03 -6.90 17.40
CA ASN A 145 16.57 -6.33 18.63
C ASN A 145 16.77 -7.31 19.79
N ASP A 146 16.35 -8.58 19.68
CA ASP A 146 16.40 -9.55 20.80
C ASP A 146 17.65 -10.46 20.80
N ASP A 147 18.57 -10.32 19.82
CA ASP A 147 19.77 -11.18 19.70
C ASP A 147 20.98 -10.68 20.53
N GLY A 148 20.78 -9.80 21.52
CA GLY A 148 21.87 -8.97 22.06
C GLY A 148 22.16 -8.96 23.56
N HIS A 149 21.31 -9.48 24.45
CA HIS A 149 21.57 -9.43 25.90
C HIS A 149 21.00 -10.63 26.66
N ASP A 150 21.76 -11.74 26.66
CA ASP A 150 21.74 -12.68 27.77
C ASP A 150 22.48 -12.05 28.95
N GLY A 151 21.76 -11.83 30.06
CA GLY A 151 22.40 -11.45 31.31
C GLY A 151 21.53 -10.81 32.39
N HIS A 152 20.32 -11.30 32.67
CA HIS A 152 19.93 -11.72 34.04
C HIS A 152 18.44 -12.08 34.17
N ASP A 153 18.24 -13.07 35.02
CA ASP A 153 16.99 -13.69 35.49
C ASP A 153 15.87 -12.72 35.85
N GLY A 154 14.67 -13.00 35.34
CA GLY A 154 13.46 -12.29 35.73
C GLY A 154 12.22 -12.89 35.09
N ASN A 155 11.71 -13.96 35.71
CA ASN A 155 10.45 -14.61 35.42
C ASN A 155 9.31 -13.59 35.21
N GLY A 156 8.87 -13.41 33.96
CA GLY A 156 7.75 -12.56 33.60
C GLY A 156 7.18 -13.02 32.28
N GLU A 157 6.00 -13.64 32.33
CA GLU A 157 5.20 -14.00 31.17
C GLU A 157 5.04 -12.76 30.26
N ARG A 158 5.79 -12.71 29.16
CA ARG A 158 5.58 -11.73 28.09
C ARG A 158 4.25 -12.10 27.42
N GLU A 159 3.17 -11.47 27.87
CA GLU A 159 1.89 -11.42 27.15
C GLU A 159 2.16 -11.01 25.70
N ARG A 160 1.90 -11.94 24.78
CA ARG A 160 1.80 -11.64 23.35
C ARG A 160 0.68 -10.60 23.20
N PRO A 161 0.87 -9.48 22.50
CA PRO A 161 -0.27 -8.63 22.15
C PRO A 161 -1.19 -9.45 21.26
N ALA A 162 -2.38 -9.77 21.79
CA ALA A 162 -3.47 -10.31 21.00
C ALA A 162 -3.77 -9.31 19.88
N LEU A 163 -3.49 -9.70 18.64
CA LEU A 163 -3.96 -8.98 17.47
C LEU A 163 -5.48 -9.03 17.47
N ALA A 164 -6.12 -8.01 18.04
CA ALA A 164 -7.53 -7.73 17.81
C ALA A 164 -7.68 -7.23 16.36
N CYS A 165 -7.56 -8.15 15.40
CA CYS A 165 -8.10 -7.94 14.07
C CYS A 165 -9.61 -8.11 14.21
N GLY A 166 -10.40 -7.05 13.96
CA GLY A 166 -11.85 -7.14 13.91
C GLY A 166 -12.28 -8.19 12.89
N GLU A 167 -12.84 -9.31 13.38
CA GLU A 167 -13.33 -10.45 12.60
C GLU A 167 -14.67 -10.14 11.89
N ASP A 168 -15.28 -8.98 12.13
CA ASP A 168 -16.65 -8.65 11.70
C ASP A 168 -16.87 -8.49 10.18
N ALA A 169 -15.83 -8.65 9.35
CA ALA A 169 -15.94 -8.51 7.89
C ALA A 169 -15.82 -9.82 7.10
N TRP A 170 -15.51 -10.95 7.74
CA TRP A 170 -15.17 -12.20 7.04
C TRP A 170 -16.33 -13.20 6.91
N ASP A 171 -17.39 -13.07 7.70
CA ASP A 171 -18.46 -14.10 7.78
C ASP A 171 -19.50 -14.08 6.65
N ALA A 172 -19.52 -13.07 5.78
CA ALA A 172 -20.56 -12.96 4.76
C ALA A 172 -20.30 -13.78 3.47
N ALA A 173 -19.12 -14.39 3.30
CA ALA A 173 -18.71 -14.95 2.00
C ALA A 173 -18.33 -16.44 1.98
N SER A 174 -18.44 -17.19 3.08
CA SER A 174 -18.05 -18.62 3.11
C SER A 174 -19.14 -19.54 3.67
N ALA A 175 -20.30 -19.55 3.02
CA ALA A 175 -21.27 -20.62 3.16
C ALA A 175 -21.13 -21.58 1.98
N ASN A 176 -20.21 -22.54 2.07
CA ASN A 176 -20.31 -23.88 1.46
C ASN A 176 -19.02 -24.68 1.71
N SER A 177 -19.02 -25.50 2.76
CA SER A 177 -18.13 -26.66 2.87
C SER A 177 -18.87 -27.80 3.60
N PRO A 178 -18.72 -29.06 3.15
CA PRO A 178 -19.44 -30.22 3.67
C PRO A 178 -18.85 -30.74 5.00
N PRO A 179 -19.59 -31.56 5.78
CA PRO A 179 -19.25 -31.87 7.17
C PRO A 179 -18.18 -32.97 7.31
N PRO A 180 -17.45 -33.05 8.44
CA PRO A 180 -16.52 -34.14 8.71
C PRO A 180 -17.22 -35.33 9.37
N ALA A 181 -16.74 -36.55 9.03
CA ALA A 181 -17.15 -37.81 9.65
C ALA A 181 -16.30 -38.12 10.91
N PRO A 182 -16.78 -38.98 11.84
CA PRO A 182 -16.41 -38.94 13.25
C PRO A 182 -15.22 -39.83 13.65
N ALA A 183 -14.71 -39.52 14.84
CA ALA A 183 -13.59 -40.12 15.53
C ALA A 183 -13.68 -41.64 15.75
N ALA A 184 -12.52 -42.30 15.78
CA ALA A 184 -12.35 -43.60 16.40
C ALA A 184 -11.15 -43.58 17.37
N SER A 185 -11.46 -44.06 18.57
CA SER A 185 -10.67 -44.22 19.79
C SER A 185 -9.49 -45.17 19.65
N ALA A 186 -8.40 -44.93 20.41
CA ALA A 186 -7.84 -45.86 21.41
C ALA A 186 -6.35 -45.57 21.72
N ALA A 187 -6.04 -45.34 23.00
CA ALA A 187 -4.76 -45.70 23.63
C ALA A 187 -4.91 -47.10 24.28
N PRO A 188 -3.92 -47.74 24.96
CA PRO A 188 -2.52 -47.35 25.27
C PRO A 188 -1.47 -48.51 25.10
N ALA A 189 -0.18 -48.24 25.36
CA ALA A 189 0.74 -49.05 26.21
C ALA A 189 2.25 -48.97 25.86
N ALA A 190 3.02 -48.49 26.84
CA ALA A 190 4.28 -48.99 27.43
C ALA A 190 5.41 -49.65 26.58
N SER A 191 6.57 -48.98 26.64
CA SER A 191 7.94 -49.48 26.95
C SER A 191 8.60 -50.64 26.17
N ALA A 192 9.71 -50.33 25.49
CA ALA A 192 10.96 -51.14 25.52
C ALA A 192 12.18 -50.32 25.07
N SER A 193 13.30 -50.48 25.78
CA SER A 193 14.61 -49.86 25.54
C SER A 193 15.32 -50.40 24.28
N PRO A 194 16.30 -49.66 23.69
CA PRO A 194 16.84 -49.96 22.36
C PRO A 194 18.03 -50.93 22.38
N VAL A 195 18.12 -51.75 21.32
CA VAL A 195 19.27 -52.59 20.97
C VAL A 195 20.20 -51.79 20.04
N PRO A 196 21.54 -51.84 20.20
CA PRO A 196 22.46 -51.09 19.34
C PRO A 196 22.65 -51.81 17.99
N HIS A 197 22.27 -51.15 16.89
CA HIS A 197 22.57 -51.59 15.52
C HIS A 197 23.87 -50.94 15.00
N PRO A 198 24.63 -51.64 14.12
CA PRO A 198 25.91 -51.18 13.60
C PRO A 198 25.74 -49.98 12.64
N ALA A 199 26.77 -49.13 12.61
CA ALA A 199 26.81 -47.85 11.91
C ALA A 199 26.42 -47.96 10.42
N ALA A 200 25.35 -47.24 10.05
CA ALA A 200 24.97 -47.01 8.67
C ALA A 200 25.85 -45.92 8.03
N PRO A 201 26.17 -46.01 6.72
CA PRO A 201 26.95 -45.00 6.01
C PRO A 201 26.22 -43.65 5.94
N PRO A 202 26.95 -42.53 5.75
CA PRO A 202 26.39 -41.18 5.85
C PRO A 202 25.28 -40.98 4.81
N ALA A 203 24.08 -40.71 5.31
CA ALA A 203 22.91 -40.43 4.49
C ALA A 203 23.18 -39.23 3.57
N ALA A 204 22.97 -39.44 2.27
CA ALA A 204 23.08 -38.40 1.25
C ALA A 204 22.21 -37.19 1.64
N VAL A 205 22.81 -36.00 1.65
CA VAL A 205 22.12 -34.75 1.99
C VAL A 205 20.96 -34.56 1.01
N PRO A 206 19.72 -34.38 1.48
CA PRO A 206 18.57 -34.27 0.60
C PRO A 206 18.72 -33.05 -0.33
N PRO A 207 18.43 -33.18 -1.64
CA PRO A 207 18.68 -32.17 -2.66
C PRO A 207 18.03 -30.81 -2.35
N GLN A 208 16.94 -30.83 -1.56
CA GLN A 208 16.25 -29.64 -1.09
C GLN A 208 17.09 -28.76 -0.15
N ARG A 209 17.99 -29.34 0.67
CA ARG A 209 18.90 -28.56 1.52
C ARG A 209 19.97 -27.85 0.68
N GLN A 210 20.45 -28.49 -0.37
CA GLN A 210 21.43 -27.91 -1.30
C GLN A 210 20.82 -26.76 -2.11
N GLN A 211 19.58 -26.90 -2.57
CA GLN A 211 18.85 -25.82 -3.25
C GLN A 211 18.61 -24.61 -2.33
N ARG A 212 18.26 -24.83 -1.05
CA ARG A 212 18.12 -23.74 -0.06
C ARG A 212 19.44 -23.02 0.18
N ALA A 213 20.55 -23.75 0.29
CA ALA A 213 21.88 -23.15 0.45
C ALA A 213 22.30 -22.33 -0.78
N GLN A 214 21.97 -22.80 -1.99
CA GLN A 214 22.22 -22.06 -3.23
C GLN A 214 21.38 -20.78 -3.30
N ASN A 215 20.08 -20.85 -3.00
CA ASN A 215 19.21 -19.66 -2.96
C ASN A 215 19.68 -18.65 -1.93
N GLN A 216 20.13 -19.08 -0.74
CA GLN A 216 20.70 -18.17 0.26
C GLN A 216 21.98 -17.47 -0.22
N ARG A 217 22.84 -18.17 -0.98
CA ARG A 217 24.03 -17.54 -1.58
C ARG A 217 23.64 -16.50 -2.62
N LEU A 218 22.68 -16.81 -3.50
CA LEU A 218 22.17 -15.87 -4.50
C LEU A 218 21.54 -14.64 -3.86
N LEU A 219 20.73 -14.82 -2.82
CA LEU A 219 20.12 -13.69 -2.10
C LEU A 219 21.17 -12.79 -1.45
N ARG A 220 22.23 -13.36 -0.85
CA ARG A 220 23.33 -12.57 -0.30
C ARG A 220 24.09 -11.80 -1.38
N GLN A 221 24.34 -12.44 -2.53
CA GLN A 221 25.01 -11.81 -3.66
C GLN A 221 24.17 -10.64 -4.22
N LEU A 222 22.88 -10.87 -4.48
CA LEU A 222 21.98 -9.81 -4.95
C LEU A 222 21.87 -8.67 -3.93
N ASN A 223 21.84 -8.97 -2.64
CA ASN A 223 21.81 -7.94 -1.59
C ASN A 223 23.10 -7.10 -1.59
N SER A 224 24.28 -7.72 -1.74
CA SER A 224 25.54 -6.97 -1.87
C SER A 224 25.59 -6.12 -3.14
N GLU A 225 25.14 -6.64 -4.28
CA GLU A 225 25.10 -5.90 -5.55
C GLU A 225 24.12 -4.72 -5.47
N LEU A 226 22.96 -4.89 -4.82
CA LEU A 226 21.99 -3.82 -4.61
C LEU A 226 22.56 -2.72 -3.69
N LYS A 227 23.27 -3.10 -2.61
CA LYS A 227 23.98 -2.14 -1.74
C LYS A 227 25.07 -1.39 -2.49
N ASP A 228 25.79 -2.06 -3.39
CA ASP A 228 26.81 -1.43 -4.22
C ASP A 228 26.22 -0.48 -5.26
N LEU A 229 25.09 -0.85 -5.86
CA LEU A 229 24.34 0.02 -6.77
C LEU A 229 23.82 1.25 -6.03
N GLN A 230 23.26 1.08 -4.83
CA GLN A 230 22.83 2.19 -3.96
C GLN A 230 24.00 3.10 -3.59
N ARG A 231 25.17 2.55 -3.23
CA ARG A 231 26.38 3.33 -2.95
C ARG A 231 26.82 4.15 -4.17
N ARG A 232 26.82 3.55 -5.36
CA ARG A 232 27.15 4.24 -6.62
C ARG A 232 26.12 5.30 -6.99
N ALA A 233 24.83 5.03 -6.82
CA ALA A 233 23.76 6.01 -7.05
C ALA A 233 23.88 7.21 -6.09
N LYS A 234 24.17 6.97 -4.81
CA LYS A 234 24.48 8.04 -3.84
C LYS A 234 25.70 8.86 -4.25
N ALA A 235 26.77 8.21 -4.70
CA ALA A 235 27.96 8.91 -5.16
C ALA A 235 27.69 9.73 -6.42
N ALA A 236 26.88 9.22 -7.35
CA ALA A 236 26.44 9.93 -8.54
C ALA A 236 25.52 11.11 -8.21
N LEU A 237 24.58 10.97 -7.29
CA LEU A 237 23.74 12.06 -6.79
C LEU A 237 24.58 13.17 -6.14
N LYS A 238 25.55 12.80 -5.28
CA LYS A 238 26.51 13.75 -4.69
C LYS A 238 27.39 14.44 -5.74
N ALA A 239 27.75 13.74 -6.82
CA ALA A 239 28.48 14.34 -7.94
C ALA A 239 27.59 15.27 -8.77
N GLN A 240 26.30 14.93 -8.94
CA GLN A 240 25.33 15.71 -9.69
C GLN A 240 24.87 16.97 -8.95
N GLU A 241 24.84 16.96 -7.61
CA GLU A 241 24.68 18.17 -6.78
C GLU A 241 25.76 19.23 -7.05
N VAL A 242 26.94 18.83 -7.53
CA VAL A 242 28.02 19.76 -7.91
C VAL A 242 27.80 20.34 -9.31
N GLU A 243 27.07 19.65 -10.19
CA GLU A 243 26.85 20.06 -11.59
C GLU A 243 25.51 20.76 -11.84
N ASN A 244 24.49 20.56 -11.00
CA ASN A 244 23.17 21.18 -11.13
C ASN A 244 22.64 21.66 -9.77
N PRO A 245 23.02 22.86 -9.30
CA PRO A 245 22.56 23.42 -8.03
C PRO A 245 21.08 23.88 -8.03
N ASP A 246 20.39 23.85 -9.18
CA ASP A 246 19.09 24.50 -9.37
C ASP A 246 17.86 23.58 -9.25
N ALA A 247 18.04 22.29 -8.98
CA ALA A 247 16.90 21.40 -8.69
C ALA A 247 16.44 21.58 -7.23
N ASP A 248 15.95 22.78 -6.92
CA ASP A 248 15.45 23.12 -5.60
C ASP A 248 14.13 22.37 -5.32
N VAL A 249 14.20 21.28 -4.55
CA VAL A 249 13.03 20.47 -4.12
C VAL A 249 12.37 21.06 -2.87
N SER A 250 12.95 22.14 -2.35
CA SER A 250 12.46 22.85 -1.19
C SER A 250 11.01 23.35 -1.25
N PRO A 251 10.47 23.91 -2.37
CA PRO A 251 9.07 24.31 -2.44
C PRO A 251 8.12 23.13 -2.22
N PHE A 252 8.42 21.96 -2.81
CA PHE A 252 7.62 20.75 -2.63
C PHE A 252 7.65 20.25 -1.18
N THR A 253 8.78 20.39 -0.51
CA THR A 253 8.92 19.98 0.89
C THR A 253 8.12 20.88 1.81
N GLY A 254 8.13 22.19 1.54
CA GLY A 254 7.28 23.16 2.23
C GLY A 254 5.80 22.86 2.05
N GLU A 255 5.36 22.56 0.82
CA GLU A 255 3.99 22.16 0.53
C GLU A 255 3.60 20.85 1.23
N LEU A 256 4.48 19.86 1.26
CA LEU A 256 4.23 18.58 1.93
C LEU A 256 4.02 18.77 3.45
N LEU A 257 4.92 19.51 4.11
CA LEU A 257 4.79 19.83 5.54
C LEU A 257 3.55 20.68 5.81
N TRP A 258 3.20 21.57 4.89
CA TRP A 258 1.98 22.36 4.97
C TRP A 258 0.73 21.50 4.91
N LEU A 259 0.64 20.59 3.94
CA LEU A 259 -0.50 19.69 3.78
C LEU A 259 -0.68 18.78 5.01
N ALA A 260 0.41 18.24 5.56
CA ALA A 260 0.36 17.47 6.80
C ALA A 260 -0.12 18.32 7.98
N THR A 261 0.34 19.57 8.07
CA THR A 261 -0.14 20.52 9.10
C THR A 261 -1.62 20.83 8.95
N ASP A 262 -2.07 21.08 7.73
CA ASP A 262 -3.47 21.39 7.42
C ASP A 262 -4.38 20.18 7.72
N ALA A 263 -3.93 18.96 7.39
CA ALA A 263 -4.64 17.73 7.72
C ALA A 263 -4.86 17.58 9.23
N VAL A 264 -3.85 17.86 10.07
CA VAL A 264 -4.01 17.86 11.53
C VAL A 264 -4.98 18.97 11.99
N LEU A 265 -4.89 20.16 11.40
CA LEU A 265 -5.73 21.32 11.76
C LEU A 265 -7.21 21.13 11.40
N GLN A 266 -7.51 20.44 10.30
CA GLN A 266 -8.88 20.15 9.88
C GLN A 266 -9.62 19.22 10.85
N GLN A 267 -8.89 18.55 11.74
CA GLN A 267 -9.50 17.66 12.72
C GLN A 267 -9.80 18.39 14.04
N GLU A 268 -11.00 18.99 14.13
CA GLU A 268 -11.41 19.90 15.22
C GLU A 268 -11.40 19.24 16.62
N HIS A 269 -11.59 17.93 16.71
CA HIS A 269 -11.77 17.23 17.99
C HIS A 269 -10.45 16.88 18.71
N PHE A 270 -9.30 16.99 18.03
CA PHE A 270 -8.05 16.43 18.51
C PHE A 270 -7.35 17.33 19.54
N PHE A 271 -7.65 18.62 19.54
CA PHE A 271 -7.09 19.58 20.51
C PHE A 271 -7.72 19.46 21.92
N LEU A 272 -8.64 18.50 22.12
CA LEU A 272 -9.24 18.18 23.42
C LEU A 272 -8.57 16.97 24.09
N ASP A 273 -7.96 16.06 23.31
CA ASP A 273 -7.30 14.85 23.80
C ASP A 273 -5.82 14.80 23.35
N PRO A 274 -4.86 14.97 24.29
CA PRO A 274 -3.43 14.91 23.98
C PRO A 274 -2.97 13.59 23.33
N GLN A 275 -3.59 12.45 23.67
CA GLN A 275 -3.19 11.14 23.12
C GLN A 275 -3.65 10.99 21.68
N LEU A 276 -4.90 11.40 21.40
CA LEU A 276 -5.45 11.40 20.06
C LEU A 276 -4.65 12.33 19.15
N LEU A 277 -4.31 13.54 19.62
CA LEU A 277 -3.45 14.46 18.87
C LEU A 277 -2.08 13.85 18.59
N LYS A 278 -1.45 13.21 19.58
CA LYS A 278 -0.15 12.55 19.38
C LYS A 278 -0.22 11.50 18.27
N ALA A 279 -1.28 10.69 18.25
CA ALA A 279 -1.49 9.68 17.22
C ALA A 279 -1.67 10.30 15.83
N THR A 280 -2.47 11.36 15.71
CA THR A 280 -2.68 12.06 14.44
C THR A 280 -1.42 12.74 13.94
N VAL A 281 -0.69 13.45 14.80
CA VAL A 281 0.58 14.08 14.40
C VAL A 281 1.58 13.01 13.98
N ALA A 282 1.69 11.89 14.71
CA ALA A 282 2.55 10.78 14.31
C ALA A 282 2.12 10.16 12.97
N GLN A 283 0.82 10.10 12.69
CA GLN A 283 0.29 9.60 11.41
C GLN A 283 0.62 10.56 10.26
N GLU A 284 0.28 11.84 10.39
CA GLU A 284 0.43 12.83 9.32
C GLU A 284 1.91 13.17 9.09
N PHE A 285 2.76 13.13 10.12
CA PHE A 285 4.20 13.38 10.01
C PHE A 285 5.05 12.10 10.00
N HIS A 286 4.44 10.93 9.82
CA HIS A 286 5.17 9.64 9.82
C HIS A 286 6.33 9.62 8.83
N PHE A 287 6.17 10.29 7.69
CA PHE A 287 7.19 10.38 6.65
C PHE A 287 8.46 11.11 7.12
N VAL A 288 8.36 12.01 8.11
CA VAL A 288 9.51 12.69 8.74
C VAL A 288 10.24 11.77 9.70
N GLU A 289 9.52 10.98 10.50
CA GLU A 289 10.12 10.00 11.41
C GLU A 289 10.95 8.96 10.63
N VAL A 290 10.42 8.50 9.49
CA VAL A 290 11.08 7.54 8.60
C VAL A 290 12.38 8.11 7.99
N CYS A 291 12.54 9.43 7.92
CA CYS A 291 13.80 10.04 7.45
C CYS A 291 14.97 9.77 8.40
N GLY A 292 14.74 9.76 9.72
CA GLY A 292 15.78 9.52 10.73
C GLY A 292 16.29 8.08 10.80
N LEU A 293 15.60 7.14 10.14
CA LEU A 293 16.01 5.74 10.01
C LEU A 293 17.02 5.60 8.86
N VAL A 294 18.22 6.17 9.03
CA VAL A 294 19.26 6.31 7.99
C VAL A 294 19.87 4.97 7.58
N ASP A 295 19.87 3.98 8.47
CA ASP A 295 20.60 2.74 8.25
C ASP A 295 19.91 1.77 7.27
N ASP A 296 18.65 2.02 6.89
CA ASP A 296 17.90 1.16 6.00
C ASP A 296 17.22 1.92 4.84
N LEU A 297 18.04 2.31 3.86
CA LEU A 297 17.55 2.65 2.51
C LEU A 297 16.88 1.48 1.79
N SER A 298 16.88 0.29 2.40
CA SER A 298 16.24 -0.91 1.88
C SER A 298 14.73 -0.94 2.17
N VAL A 299 14.23 -0.10 3.08
CA VAL A 299 12.82 -0.04 3.44
C VAL A 299 12.06 0.70 2.34
N PRO A 300 11.05 0.07 1.71
CA PRO A 300 10.14 0.78 0.81
C PRO A 300 9.49 1.91 1.59
N CYS A 301 9.79 3.14 1.19
CA CYS A 301 9.24 4.36 1.76
C CYS A 301 8.27 4.98 0.76
N ASP A 302 7.17 5.54 1.24
CA ASP A 302 6.25 6.31 0.41
C ASP A 302 6.96 7.49 -0.26
N PHE A 303 6.44 7.95 -1.40
CA PHE A 303 7.04 9.03 -2.19
C PHE A 303 7.30 10.29 -1.35
N SER A 304 6.40 10.64 -0.43
CA SER A 304 6.55 11.76 0.52
C SER A 304 7.81 11.62 1.39
N ALA A 305 8.10 10.42 1.88
CA ALA A 305 9.30 10.16 2.68
C ALA A 305 10.57 10.18 1.82
N GLN A 306 10.49 9.75 0.56
CA GLN A 306 11.62 9.84 -0.37
C GLN A 306 11.96 11.29 -0.75
N LEU A 307 10.94 12.10 -1.05
CA LEU A 307 11.09 13.53 -1.31
C LEU A 307 11.69 14.25 -0.10
N LEU A 308 11.18 13.97 1.10
CA LEU A 308 11.69 14.58 2.31
C LEU A 308 13.14 14.16 2.59
N ARG A 309 13.49 12.88 2.43
CA ARG A 309 14.88 12.41 2.55
C ARG A 309 15.81 13.16 1.59
N TYR A 310 15.39 13.33 0.33
CA TYR A 310 16.15 14.12 -0.64
C TYR A 310 16.30 15.57 -0.20
N ALA A 311 15.22 16.20 0.26
CA ALA A 311 15.22 17.57 0.74
C ALA A 311 16.08 17.77 2.00
N VAL A 312 16.12 16.78 2.91
CA VAL A 312 16.99 16.82 4.08
C VAL A 312 18.46 16.74 3.69
N LEU A 313 18.81 15.87 2.72
CA LEU A 313 20.17 15.75 2.21
C LEU A 313 20.62 17.03 1.48
N SER A 314 19.72 17.66 0.72
CA SER A 314 19.99 18.89 -0.02
C SER A 314 20.03 20.13 0.88
N ASN A 315 19.00 20.33 1.71
CA ASN A 315 18.84 21.51 2.56
C ASN A 315 18.06 21.20 3.87
N ALA A 316 18.70 20.47 4.79
CA ALA A 316 18.14 20.17 6.11
C ALA A 316 17.65 21.41 6.88
N GLN A 317 18.28 22.57 6.70
CA GLN A 317 17.89 23.81 7.38
C GLN A 317 16.49 24.27 6.97
N GLN A 318 16.15 24.17 5.70
CA GLN A 318 14.83 24.54 5.21
C GLN A 318 13.75 23.57 5.68
N VAL A 319 14.05 22.28 5.76
CA VAL A 319 13.15 21.29 6.35
C VAL A 319 12.88 21.61 7.82
N LEU A 320 13.93 21.93 8.59
CA LEU A 320 13.80 22.34 9.98
C LEU A 320 12.97 23.63 10.14
N GLN A 321 13.16 24.62 9.25
CA GLN A 321 12.32 25.82 9.24
C GLN A 321 10.85 25.50 8.94
N GLY A 322 10.58 24.60 7.98
CA GLY A 322 9.23 24.13 7.69
C GLY A 322 8.58 23.43 8.88
N LEU A 323 9.33 22.58 9.60
CA LEU A 323 8.86 21.93 10.83
C LEU A 323 8.61 22.93 11.96
N GLN A 324 9.46 23.96 12.11
CA GLN A 324 9.25 25.02 13.10
C GLN A 324 7.99 25.83 12.79
N GLU A 325 7.72 26.12 11.52
CA GLU A 325 6.50 26.82 11.10
C GLU A 325 5.24 25.96 11.33
N ALA A 326 5.31 24.66 11.02
CA ALA A 326 4.25 23.69 11.33
C ALA A 326 3.97 23.62 12.84
N LYS A 327 5.03 23.48 13.67
CA LYS A 327 4.95 23.51 15.14
C LYS A 327 4.25 24.77 15.62
N ARG A 328 4.68 25.94 15.14
CA ARG A 328 4.11 27.25 15.53
C ARG A 328 2.61 27.34 15.25
N ARG A 329 2.16 26.81 14.11
CA ARG A 329 0.74 26.81 13.70
C ARG A 329 -0.12 25.92 14.59
N LEU A 330 0.35 24.70 14.85
CA LEU A 330 -0.37 23.76 15.71
C LEU A 330 -0.43 24.27 17.16
N LEU A 331 0.65 24.87 17.66
CA LEU A 331 0.68 25.48 18.99
C LEU A 331 -0.28 26.68 19.11
N ALA A 332 -0.49 27.45 18.03
CA ALA A 332 -1.44 28.56 18.03
C ALA A 332 -2.90 28.10 18.23
N GLN A 333 -3.22 26.85 17.87
CA GLN A 333 -4.55 26.26 18.09
C GLN A 333 -4.66 25.49 19.41
N ALA A 334 -3.54 25.20 20.07
CA ALA A 334 -3.53 24.44 21.32
C ALA A 334 -4.10 25.27 22.49
N ARG A 335 -5.25 24.81 23.01
CA ARG A 335 -5.97 25.45 24.14
C ARG A 335 -5.49 24.99 25.52
N SER A 336 -4.82 23.86 25.61
CA SER A 336 -4.37 23.23 26.86
C SER A 336 -2.86 23.10 26.90
N ASP A 337 -2.25 23.30 28.08
CA ASP A 337 -0.81 23.16 28.27
C ASP A 337 -0.33 21.71 28.08
N ALA A 338 -1.18 20.72 28.35
CA ALA A 338 -0.88 19.31 28.07
C ALA A 338 -0.72 19.05 26.56
N VAL A 339 -1.59 19.66 25.75
CA VAL A 339 -1.55 19.57 24.28
C VAL A 339 -0.29 20.26 23.74
N ARG A 340 0.05 21.43 24.30
CA ARG A 340 1.30 22.15 23.95
C ARG A 340 2.54 21.32 24.25
N ALA A 341 2.62 20.72 25.44
CA ALA A 341 3.75 19.88 25.84
C ALA A 341 3.93 18.67 24.91
N VAL A 342 2.83 18.02 24.50
CA VAL A 342 2.88 16.90 23.55
C VAL A 342 3.36 17.34 22.17
N LEU A 343 2.87 18.47 21.65
CA LEU A 343 3.32 19.02 20.38
C LEU A 343 4.81 19.42 20.43
N GLU A 344 5.24 20.07 21.51
CA GLU A 344 6.65 20.41 21.70
C GLU A 344 7.52 19.17 21.69
N GLN A 345 7.21 18.17 22.53
CA GLN A 345 7.97 16.93 22.60
C GLN A 345 8.03 16.22 21.25
N HIS A 346 6.92 16.12 20.54
CA HIS A 346 6.88 15.41 19.26
C HIS A 346 7.67 16.14 18.17
N PHE A 347 7.56 17.47 18.06
CA PHE A 347 8.34 18.22 17.09
C PHE A 347 9.84 18.29 17.41
N GLU A 348 10.25 18.16 18.68
CA GLU A 348 11.66 17.93 19.03
C GLU A 348 12.16 16.58 18.48
N LEU A 349 11.35 15.52 18.56
CA LEU A 349 11.69 14.21 17.98
C LEU A 349 11.79 14.27 16.45
N LEU A 350 10.85 14.95 15.78
CA LEU A 350 10.88 15.14 14.32
C LEU A 350 12.11 15.94 13.89
N SER A 351 12.46 17.00 14.63
CA SER A 351 13.66 17.80 14.36
C SER A 351 14.93 16.96 14.55
N ALA A 352 14.98 16.16 15.62
CA ALA A 352 16.10 15.24 15.86
C ALA A 352 16.23 14.19 14.75
N ALA A 353 15.12 13.67 14.21
CA ALA A 353 15.13 12.74 13.07
C ALA A 353 15.71 13.39 11.81
N VAL A 354 15.35 14.65 11.52
CA VAL A 354 15.92 15.42 10.40
C VAL A 354 17.42 15.67 10.60
N VAL A 355 17.85 15.99 11.83
CA VAL A 355 19.26 16.20 12.16
C VAL A 355 20.05 14.90 12.05
N ALA A 356 19.48 13.77 12.48
CA ALA A 356 20.11 12.45 12.36
C ALA A 356 20.22 11.97 10.90
N ALA A 357 19.31 12.43 10.04
CA ALA A 357 19.29 12.11 8.61
C ALA A 357 20.31 12.88 7.76
N ARG A 358 20.88 13.96 8.31
CA ARG A 358 21.98 14.72 7.73
C ARG A 358 23.31 13.99 7.91
#